data_AF-A0A1V5UXN3-F1
#
_entry.id   AF-A0A1V5UXN3-F1
#
_cell.length_a   1.000
_cell.length_b   1.000
_cell.length_c   1.000
_cell.angle_alpha   90.00
_cell.angle_beta   90.00
_cell.angle_gamma   90.00
#
_symmetry.space_group_name_H-M   'P 1'
#
loop_
_entity.id
_entity.type
_entity.pdbx_description
1 polymer ?
#
loop_
_entity_poly.entity_id
_entity_poly.type
_entity_poly.pdbx_seq_one_letter_code
_entity_poly.pdbx_strand_id
1 'polypeptide(L)'
;MDDNTSAPTESTDQATSLISLENLIKSYLNKIESHQDILKNLREMVNDALENDPDYVEAAKQAKQAAQQKSSAKKAVISQPEIAKIHDKLQDGTKQLKEMRAALSLHLQNYAQLSGSTQFEDDEGQVREIVYVAKVVKKNPKYRP
;
A
#
# COMPACT_ATOMS: atom_id res chain seq x y z
N MET A 1 -20.80 -43.31 41.97
CA MET A 1 -19.78 -42.37 42.48
C MET A 1 -19.14 -41.83 41.24
N ASP A 2 -19.83 -40.83 40.72
CA ASP A 2 -19.75 -40.37 39.36
C ASP A 2 -18.95 -39.08 39.30
N ASP A 3 -18.34 -38.93 38.13
CA ASP A 3 -18.05 -37.69 37.44
C ASP A 3 -16.63 -37.12 37.56
N ASN A 4 -15.89 -37.37 36.49
CA ASN A 4 -14.59 -36.85 36.13
C ASN A 4 -14.80 -35.52 35.38
N THR A 5 -14.75 -34.39 36.09
CA THR A 5 -14.71 -33.07 35.46
C THR A 5 -13.29 -32.78 34.94
N SER A 6 -13.06 -33.01 33.65
CA SER A 6 -11.88 -32.50 32.93
C SER A 6 -12.30 -31.53 31.84
N ALA A 7 -12.38 -30.24 32.16
CA ALA A 7 -12.45 -29.15 31.18
C ALA A 7 -11.73 -27.90 31.70
N PRO A 8 -10.40 -27.79 31.50
CA PRO A 8 -9.78 -26.45 31.33
C PRO A 8 -8.70 -26.34 30.24
N THR A 9 -8.43 -27.38 29.45
CA THR A 9 -7.17 -27.45 28.67
C THR A 9 -7.15 -26.62 27.37
N GLU A 10 -8.26 -26.53 26.63
CA GLU A 10 -8.26 -25.90 25.28
C GLU A 10 -8.11 -24.37 25.29
N SER A 11 -8.69 -23.69 26.27
CA SER A 11 -8.65 -22.22 26.37
C SER A 11 -7.25 -21.68 26.71
N THR A 12 -6.44 -22.49 27.40
CA THR A 12 -5.08 -22.12 27.85
C THR A 12 -4.07 -22.18 26.69
N ASP A 13 -4.20 -23.16 25.80
CA ASP A 13 -3.32 -23.33 24.63
C ASP A 13 -3.54 -22.26 23.56
N GLN A 14 -4.80 -21.85 23.35
CA GLN A 14 -5.14 -20.75 22.44
C GLN A 14 -4.62 -19.40 22.95
N ALA A 15 -4.75 -19.12 24.25
CA ALA A 15 -4.20 -17.90 24.86
C ALA A 15 -2.66 -17.85 24.75
N THR A 16 -1.99 -18.99 24.96
CA THR A 16 -0.53 -19.10 24.85
C THR A 16 -0.05 -18.89 23.40
N SER A 17 -0.79 -19.46 22.44
CA SER A 17 -0.54 -19.27 21.00
C SER A 17 -0.70 -17.81 20.57
N LEU A 18 -1.75 -17.12 21.03
CA LEU A 18 -1.97 -15.70 20.75
C LEU A 18 -0.87 -14.81 21.33
N ILE A 19 -0.42 -15.07 22.57
CA ILE A 19 0.68 -14.32 23.19
C ILE A 19 1.99 -14.52 22.42
N SER A 20 2.30 -15.75 22.01
CA SER A 20 3.49 -16.04 21.21
C SER A 20 3.46 -15.32 19.85
N LEU A 21 2.30 -15.29 19.18
CA LEU A 21 2.11 -14.58 17.92
C LEU A 21 2.22 -13.07 18.11
N GLU A 22 1.63 -12.51 19.16
CA GLU A 22 1.74 -11.08 19.48
C GLU A 22 3.20 -10.67 19.74
N ASN A 23 3.95 -11.48 20.49
CA ASN A 23 5.37 -11.26 20.73
C ASN A 23 6.19 -11.35 19.43
N LEU A 24 5.86 -12.29 18.54
CA LEU A 24 6.50 -12.42 17.24
C LEU A 24 6.22 -11.19 16.36
N ILE A 25 4.96 -10.73 16.29
CA ILE A 25 4.57 -9.51 15.58
C ILE A 25 5.35 -8.31 16.12
N LYS A 26 5.38 -8.11 17.44
CA LYS A 26 6.15 -7.01 18.08
C LYS A 26 7.64 -7.10 17.74
N SER A 27 8.22 -8.30 17.75
CA SER A 27 9.64 -8.51 17.39
C SER A 27 9.90 -8.11 15.94
N TYR A 28 9.06 -8.52 15.00
CA TYR A 28 9.19 -8.13 13.59
C TYR A 28 8.96 -6.63 13.40
N LEU A 29 8.02 -6.01 14.10
CA LEU A 29 7.82 -4.55 14.05
C LEU A 29 9.08 -3.80 14.49
N ASN A 30 9.67 -4.16 15.62
CA ASN A 30 10.89 -3.52 16.10
C ASN A 30 12.05 -3.72 15.12
N LYS A 31 12.20 -4.93 14.55
CA LYS A 31 13.21 -5.20 13.52
C LYS A 31 12.98 -4.36 12.26
N ILE A 32 11.74 -4.27 11.79
CA ILE A 32 11.38 -3.46 10.62
C ILE A 32 11.69 -1.99 10.88
N GLU A 33 11.31 -1.43 12.03
CA GLU A 33 11.60 -0.04 12.37
C GLU A 33 13.10 0.22 12.46
N SER A 34 13.86 -0.65 13.15
CA SER A 34 15.31 -0.55 13.21
C SER A 34 15.97 -0.62 11.83
N HIS A 35 15.53 -1.54 10.96
CA HIS A 35 16.02 -1.63 9.60
C HIS A 35 15.63 -0.42 8.75
N GLN A 36 14.44 0.15 8.96
CA GLN A 36 14.02 1.38 8.27
C GLN A 36 14.92 2.56 8.65
N ASP A 37 15.28 2.71 9.92
CA ASP A 37 16.18 3.77 10.38
C ASP A 37 17.59 3.59 9.82
N ILE A 38 18.11 2.35 9.82
CA ILE A 38 19.41 2.04 9.19
C ILE A 38 19.38 2.40 7.69
N LEU A 39 18.35 1.97 6.96
CA LEU A 39 18.22 2.27 5.54
C LEU A 39 18.07 3.77 5.27
N LYS A 40 17.40 4.50 6.16
CA LYS A 40 17.29 5.96 6.07
C LYS A 40 18.67 6.61 6.22
N ASN A 41 19.43 6.24 7.24
CA ASN A 41 20.78 6.79 7.47
C ASN A 41 21.72 6.46 6.30
N LEU A 42 21.70 5.22 5.81
CA LEU A 42 22.52 4.83 4.64
C LEU A 42 22.12 5.63 3.39
N ARG A 43 20.82 5.88 3.19
CA ARG A 43 20.36 6.74 2.09
C ARG A 43 20.85 8.18 2.26
N GLU A 44 20.80 8.73 3.45
CA GLU A 44 21.31 10.08 3.75
C GLU A 44 22.81 10.17 3.46
N MET A 45 23.62 9.20 3.92
CA MET A 45 25.05 9.16 3.61
C MET A 45 25.35 9.09 2.11
N VAL A 46 24.58 8.30 1.35
CA VAL A 46 24.72 8.24 -0.11
C VAL A 46 24.33 9.57 -0.75
N ASN A 47 23.23 10.18 -0.31
CA ASN A 47 22.80 11.49 -0.81
C ASN A 47 23.86 12.56 -0.53
N ASP A 48 24.43 12.60 0.68
CA ASP A 48 25.50 13.53 1.04
C ASP A 48 26.73 13.33 0.15
N ALA A 49 27.11 12.07 -0.12
CA ALA A 49 28.23 11.78 -1.03
C ALA A 49 27.96 12.28 -2.45
N LEU A 50 26.74 12.08 -2.95
CA LEU A 50 26.33 12.57 -4.28
C LEU A 50 26.29 14.09 -4.33
N GLU A 51 25.72 14.77 -3.33
CA GLU A 51 25.62 16.23 -3.28
C GLU A 51 26.97 16.93 -3.18
N ASN A 52 28.01 16.24 -2.70
CA ASN A 52 29.37 16.75 -2.63
C ASN A 52 30.24 16.37 -3.84
N ASP A 53 29.78 15.48 -4.72
CA ASP A 53 30.50 15.09 -5.93
C ASP A 53 30.25 16.09 -7.08
N PRO A 54 31.30 16.80 -7.58
CA PRO A 54 31.11 17.84 -8.59
C PRO A 54 30.51 17.34 -9.91
N ASP A 55 30.90 16.13 -10.35
CA ASP A 55 30.43 15.54 -11.60
C ASP A 55 28.94 15.20 -11.51
N TYR A 56 28.51 14.60 -10.39
CA TYR A 56 27.11 14.34 -10.11
C TYR A 56 26.30 15.62 -10.02
N VAL A 57 26.78 16.66 -9.32
CA VAL A 57 26.06 17.93 -9.16
C VAL A 57 25.80 18.60 -10.51
N GLU A 58 26.79 18.65 -11.39
CA GLU A 58 26.63 19.23 -12.73
C GLU A 58 25.69 18.37 -13.60
N ALA A 59 25.84 17.04 -13.57
CA ALA A 59 24.92 16.14 -14.26
C ALA A 59 23.46 16.27 -13.77
N ALA A 60 23.25 16.37 -12.46
CA ALA A 60 21.94 16.55 -11.84
C ALA A 60 21.32 17.91 -12.22
N LYS A 61 22.11 18.97 -12.29
CA LYS A 61 21.68 20.29 -12.76
C LYS A 61 21.23 20.26 -14.22
N GLN A 62 22.02 19.63 -15.10
CA GLN A 62 21.66 19.47 -16.51
C GLN A 62 20.38 18.63 -16.67
N ALA A 63 20.26 17.52 -15.92
CA ALA A 63 19.06 16.70 -15.91
C ALA A 63 17.82 17.49 -15.45
N LYS A 64 17.96 18.32 -14.41
CA LYS A 64 16.89 19.20 -13.91
C LYS A 64 16.46 20.22 -14.97
N GLN A 65 17.41 20.86 -15.66
CA GLN A 65 17.13 21.80 -16.74
C GLN A 65 16.40 21.10 -17.90
N ALA A 66 16.90 19.94 -18.34
CA ALA A 66 16.26 19.14 -19.39
C ALA A 66 14.85 18.69 -18.99
N ALA A 67 14.63 18.29 -17.73
CA ALA A 67 13.32 17.92 -17.20
C ALA A 67 12.34 19.11 -17.20
N GLN A 68 12.81 20.32 -16.83
CA GLN A 68 12.01 21.54 -16.89
C GLN A 68 11.62 21.91 -18.33
N GLN A 69 12.57 21.81 -19.27
CA GLN A 69 12.31 22.04 -20.69
C GLN A 69 11.28 21.02 -21.23
N LYS A 70 11.48 19.72 -20.95
CA LYS A 70 10.54 18.65 -21.31
C LYS A 70 9.14 18.89 -20.73
N SER A 71 9.06 19.30 -19.47
CA SER A 71 7.79 19.61 -18.79
C SER A 71 7.07 20.79 -19.45
N SER A 72 7.81 21.85 -19.78
CA SER A 72 7.28 23.03 -20.45
C SER A 72 6.79 22.71 -21.86
N ALA A 73 7.57 21.95 -22.63
CA ALA A 73 7.18 21.47 -23.95
C ALA A 73 5.92 20.58 -23.88
N LYS A 74 5.85 19.66 -22.90
CA LYS A 74 4.66 18.83 -22.65
C LYS A 74 3.43 19.69 -22.36
N LYS A 75 3.56 20.71 -21.50
CA LYS A 75 2.46 21.64 -21.20
C LYS A 75 1.99 22.39 -22.45
N ALA A 76 2.92 22.86 -23.28
CA ALA A 76 2.58 23.52 -24.54
C ALA A 76 1.81 22.58 -25.48
N VAL A 77 2.23 21.32 -25.61
CA VAL A 77 1.51 20.32 -26.41
C VAL A 77 0.12 20.03 -25.84
N ILE A 78 0.00 19.83 -24.53
CA ILE A 78 -1.30 19.58 -23.88
C ILE A 78 -2.24 20.77 -24.02
N SER A 79 -1.74 21.99 -24.00
CA SER A 79 -2.55 23.21 -24.16
C SER A 79 -3.14 23.39 -25.57
N GLN A 80 -2.68 22.61 -26.55
CA GLN A 80 -3.28 22.62 -27.89
C GLN A 80 -4.74 22.14 -27.80
N PRO A 81 -5.72 22.83 -28.41
CA PRO A 81 -7.14 22.57 -28.16
C PRO A 81 -7.60 21.12 -28.36
N GLU A 82 -7.07 20.44 -29.37
CA GLU A 82 -7.43 19.05 -29.67
C GLU A 82 -6.82 18.06 -28.66
N ILE A 83 -5.62 18.35 -28.15
CA ILE A 83 -4.96 17.52 -27.12
C ILE A 83 -5.55 17.79 -25.74
N ALA A 84 -5.90 19.04 -25.43
CA ALA A 84 -6.51 19.43 -24.16
C ALA A 84 -7.79 18.62 -23.89
N LYS A 85 -8.69 18.52 -24.88
CA LYS A 85 -9.92 17.71 -24.77
C LYS A 85 -9.64 16.24 -24.51
N ILE A 86 -8.61 15.67 -25.15
CA ILE A 86 -8.21 14.27 -24.95
C ILE A 86 -7.62 14.08 -23.55
N HIS A 87 -6.79 15.01 -23.11
CA HIS A 87 -6.17 14.99 -21.80
C HIS A 87 -7.22 15.09 -20.68
N ASP A 88 -8.22 15.96 -20.82
CA ASP A 88 -9.31 16.09 -19.85
C ASP A 88 -10.12 14.80 -19.76
N LYS A 89 -10.49 14.20 -20.90
CA LYS A 89 -11.14 12.88 -20.93
C LYS A 89 -10.31 11.78 -20.25
N LEU A 90 -8.98 11.81 -20.44
CA LEU A 90 -8.07 10.87 -19.80
C LEU A 90 -8.05 11.07 -18.27
N GLN A 91 -8.02 12.31 -17.79
CA GLN A 91 -8.06 12.62 -16.36
C GLN A 91 -9.38 12.18 -15.74
N ASP A 92 -10.50 12.49 -16.38
CA ASP A 92 -11.83 12.09 -15.93
C ASP A 92 -11.98 10.57 -15.91
N GLY A 93 -11.58 9.87 -16.97
CA GLY A 93 -11.60 8.40 -17.02
C GLY A 93 -10.71 7.77 -15.95
N THR A 94 -9.55 8.35 -15.65
CA THR A 94 -8.67 7.89 -14.56
C THR A 94 -9.33 8.06 -13.19
N LYS A 95 -10.01 9.19 -12.97
CA LYS A 95 -10.75 9.46 -11.74
C LYS A 95 -11.90 8.48 -11.57
N GLN A 96 -12.72 8.29 -12.61
CA GLN A 96 -13.82 7.33 -12.63
C GLN A 96 -13.33 5.91 -12.34
N LEU A 97 -12.23 5.48 -12.97
CA LEU A 97 -11.66 4.15 -12.70
C LEU A 97 -11.22 3.98 -11.24
N LYS A 98 -10.68 5.02 -10.62
CA LYS A 98 -10.31 5.00 -9.19
C LYS A 98 -11.56 4.86 -8.30
N GLU A 99 -12.62 5.59 -8.61
CA GLU A 99 -13.90 5.51 -7.91
C GLU A 99 -14.55 4.13 -8.07
N MET A 100 -14.59 3.59 -9.29
CA MET A 100 -15.08 2.24 -9.58
C MET A 100 -14.30 1.16 -8.82
N ARG A 101 -12.97 1.26 -8.76
CA ARG A 101 -12.14 0.32 -8.00
C ARG A 101 -12.41 0.40 -6.49
N ALA A 102 -12.63 1.60 -5.95
CA ALA A 102 -12.98 1.77 -4.55
C ALA A 102 -14.36 1.18 -4.24
N ALA A 103 -15.35 1.43 -5.10
CA ALA A 103 -16.68 0.84 -4.99
C ALA A 103 -16.64 -0.70 -5.09
N LEU A 104 -15.89 -1.24 -6.06
CA LEU A 104 -15.68 -2.67 -6.20
C LEU A 104 -15.05 -3.27 -4.93
N SER A 105 -14.00 -2.66 -4.37
CA SER A 105 -13.38 -3.14 -3.14
C SER A 105 -14.38 -3.21 -1.98
N LEU A 106 -15.26 -2.21 -1.86
CA LEU A 106 -16.32 -2.20 -0.85
C LEU A 106 -17.34 -3.31 -1.10
N HIS A 107 -17.76 -3.51 -2.35
CA HIS A 107 -18.69 -4.58 -2.71
C HIS A 107 -18.11 -5.97 -2.49
N LEU A 108 -16.83 -6.19 -2.81
CA LEU A 108 -16.13 -7.45 -2.56
C LEU A 108 -16.04 -7.74 -1.05
N GLN A 109 -15.75 -6.73 -0.23
CA GLN A 109 -15.75 -6.88 1.22
C GLN A 109 -17.14 -7.27 1.73
N ASN A 110 -18.20 -6.60 1.27
CA ASN A 110 -19.58 -6.92 1.64
C ASN A 110 -19.97 -8.33 1.17
N TYR A 111 -19.61 -8.72 -0.05
CA TYR A 111 -19.86 -10.05 -0.58
C TYR A 111 -19.21 -11.12 0.29
N ALA A 112 -17.93 -10.96 0.64
CA ALA A 112 -17.22 -11.91 1.50
C ALA A 112 -17.84 -12.00 2.90
N GLN A 113 -18.29 -10.86 3.45
CA GLN A 113 -18.96 -10.82 4.76
C GLN A 113 -20.33 -11.53 4.74
N LEU A 114 -21.11 -11.36 3.67
CA LEU A 114 -22.46 -11.93 3.57
C LEU A 114 -22.47 -13.40 3.15
N SER A 115 -21.62 -13.77 2.19
CA SER A 115 -21.55 -15.14 1.65
C SER A 115 -20.65 -16.07 2.45
N GLY A 116 -19.72 -15.52 3.24
CA GLY A 116 -18.64 -16.28 3.86
C GLY A 116 -17.60 -16.82 2.87
N SER A 117 -17.69 -16.46 1.58
CA SER A 117 -16.80 -16.91 0.52
C SER A 117 -15.93 -15.77 0.00
N THR A 118 -14.65 -16.06 -0.23
CA THR A 118 -13.74 -15.16 -0.95
C THR A 118 -13.68 -15.50 -2.44
N GLN A 119 -14.58 -16.33 -2.95
CA GLN A 119 -14.62 -16.73 -4.35
C GLN A 119 -15.99 -16.42 -4.97
N PHE A 120 -15.98 -15.96 -6.22
CA PHE A 120 -17.19 -15.72 -7.01
C PHE A 120 -16.94 -16.03 -8.48
N GLU A 121 -18.00 -16.37 -9.22
CA GLU A 121 -17.96 -16.56 -10.66
C GLU A 121 -18.29 -15.24 -11.35
N ASP A 122 -17.54 -14.86 -12.37
CA ASP A 122 -17.82 -13.67 -13.18
C ASP A 122 -18.76 -13.97 -14.36
N ASP A 123 -19.12 -12.93 -15.10
CA ASP A 123 -20.06 -13.03 -16.24
C ASP A 123 -19.54 -13.93 -17.38
N GLU A 124 -18.25 -14.28 -17.39
CA GLU A 124 -17.62 -15.18 -18.35
C GLU A 124 -17.53 -16.63 -17.84
N GLY A 125 -18.05 -16.89 -16.64
CA GLY A 125 -17.97 -18.20 -16.00
C GLY A 125 -16.62 -18.50 -15.33
N GLN A 126 -15.77 -17.49 -15.12
CA GLN A 126 -14.47 -17.66 -14.48
C GLN A 126 -14.58 -17.44 -12.98
N VAL A 127 -14.02 -18.36 -12.20
CA VAL A 127 -13.92 -18.21 -10.75
C VAL A 127 -12.79 -17.22 -10.42
N ARG A 128 -13.14 -16.16 -9.71
CA ARG A 128 -12.22 -15.13 -9.19
C ARG A 128 -12.10 -15.23 -7.67
N GLU A 129 -10.92 -14.91 -7.17
CA GLU A 129 -10.62 -14.90 -5.74
C GLU A 129 -10.41 -13.46 -5.22
N ILE A 130 -10.96 -13.19 -4.03
CA ILE A 130 -10.81 -11.96 -3.27
C ILE A 130 -9.55 -12.09 -2.40
N VAL A 131 -8.53 -11.27 -2.69
CA VAL A 131 -7.26 -11.27 -1.96
C VAL A 131 -7.15 -10.06 -1.03
N TYR A 132 -7.00 -10.31 0.27
CA TYR A 132 -6.72 -9.26 1.27
C TYR A 132 -5.22 -9.18 1.56
N VAL A 133 -4.65 -7.97 1.45
CA VAL A 133 -3.26 -7.73 1.82
C VAL A 133 -3.22 -7.05 3.19
N ALA A 134 -2.89 -7.82 4.23
CA ALA A 134 -2.67 -7.28 5.57
C ALA A 134 -1.42 -6.40 5.58
N LYS A 135 -1.53 -5.18 6.10
CA LYS A 135 -0.41 -4.25 6.28
C LYS A 135 -0.50 -3.62 7.66
N VAL A 136 0.62 -3.57 8.37
CA VAL A 136 0.72 -2.78 9.60
C VAL A 136 0.98 -1.33 9.22
N VAL A 137 0.12 -0.43 9.69
CA VAL A 137 0.25 1.02 9.49
C VAL A 137 0.27 1.71 10.85
N LYS A 138 1.04 2.81 10.98
CA LYS A 138 1.00 3.64 12.19
C LYS A 138 -0.39 4.26 12.33
N LYS A 139 -0.97 4.21 13.53
CA LYS A 139 -2.28 4.83 13.80
C LYS A 139 -2.18 6.34 13.61
N ASN A 140 -2.93 6.89 12.66
CA ASN A 140 -2.93 8.32 12.39
C ASN A 140 -3.74 9.02 13.50
N PRO A 141 -3.17 9.94 14.30
CA PRO A 141 -3.85 10.54 15.46
C PRO A 141 -5.11 11.35 15.11
N LYS A 142 -5.36 11.62 13.82
CA LYS A 142 -6.50 12.39 13.31
C LYS A 142 -7.81 11.58 13.21
N TYR A 143 -7.77 10.26 13.35
CA TYR A 143 -8.97 9.41 13.46
C TYR A 143 -9.02 8.79 14.86
N ARG A 144 -9.78 9.42 15.76
CA ARG A 144 -10.37 8.77 16.93
C ARG A 144 -11.82 8.38 16.57
N PRO A 145 -12.32 7.23 17.04
CA PRO A 145 -13.73 6.87 16.90
C PRO A 145 -14.64 7.90 17.59
#